data_AF-A0A4R7LZE6-F1
#
_entry.id   AF-A0A4R7LZE6-F1
#
_cell.length_a   1.000
_cell.length_b   1.000
_cell.length_c   1.000
_cell.angle_alpha   90.00
_cell.angle_beta   90.00
_cell.angle_gamma   90.00
#
_symmetry.space_group_name_H-M   'P 1'
#
loop_
_entity.id
_entity.type
_entity.pdbx_description
1 polymer ?
#
loop_
_entity_poly.entity_id
_entity_poly.type
_entity_poly.pdbx_seq_one_letter_code
_entity_poly.pdbx_strand_id
1 'polypeptide(L)'
;MPIPTAPSELDELQVGDKVLVKRVLDHPAWMKQVPCDPRNGSTAKYVRDPQVVEELGVSCVMDRRAVPAIAAAGNWPGREAHTLVRLPNGFRYDCATGLQDGSGSTRIERMH
;
A
#
# COMPACT_ATOMS: atom_id res chain seq x y z
N MET A 1 -25.20 6.74 -2.91
CA MET A 1 -24.48 7.22 -1.71
C MET A 1 -23.35 6.24 -1.49
N PRO A 2 -22.06 6.62 -1.67
CA PRO A 2 -20.98 5.72 -1.31
C PRO A 2 -21.08 5.46 0.21
N ILE A 3 -20.96 4.19 0.59
CA ILE A 3 -20.94 3.76 1.99
C ILE A 3 -19.74 4.47 2.64
N PRO A 4 -19.89 5.17 3.77
CA PRO A 4 -18.73 5.69 4.48
C PRO A 4 -17.90 4.49 4.93
N THR A 5 -16.78 4.28 4.26
CA THR A 5 -15.73 3.37 4.72
C THR A 5 -15.39 3.84 6.13
N ALA A 6 -15.50 2.94 7.12
CA ALA A 6 -15.15 3.27 8.49
C ALA A 6 -13.74 3.91 8.49
N PRO A 7 -13.52 4.99 9.28
CA PRO A 7 -12.22 5.62 9.34
C PRO A 7 -11.18 4.56 9.67
N SER A 8 -10.11 4.54 8.88
CA SER A 8 -9.02 3.61 9.10
C SER A 8 -8.36 3.96 10.43
N GLU A 9 -7.95 2.97 11.22
CA GLU A 9 -7.16 3.23 12.44
C GLU A 9 -5.86 3.99 12.15
N LEU A 10 -5.42 4.00 10.88
CA LEU A 10 -4.26 4.73 10.41
C LEU A 10 -4.52 6.22 10.12
N ASP A 11 -5.79 6.65 10.01
CA ASP A 11 -6.14 8.06 9.78
C ASP A 11 -5.70 8.94 10.95
N GLU A 12 -5.59 8.37 12.14
CA GLU A 12 -5.16 9.04 13.36
C GLU A 12 -3.63 9.16 13.49
N LEU A 13 -2.85 8.47 12.65
CA LEU A 13 -1.39 8.47 12.74
C LEU A 13 -0.83 9.90 12.70
N GLN A 14 0.08 10.20 13.61
CA GLN A 14 0.84 11.44 13.68
C GLN A 14 2.33 11.21 13.40
N VAL A 15 3.04 12.29 13.13
CA VAL A 15 4.51 12.27 13.05
C VAL A 15 5.07 11.82 14.40
N GLY A 16 5.98 10.85 14.36
CA GLY A 16 6.54 10.21 15.56
C GLY A 16 5.88 8.88 15.92
N ASP A 17 4.68 8.60 15.42
CA ASP A 17 4.00 7.32 15.68
C ASP A 17 4.76 6.17 15.06
N LYS A 18 4.78 5.04 15.76
CA LYS A 18 5.41 3.83 15.27
C LYS A 18 4.38 2.93 14.57
N VAL A 19 4.79 2.36 13.45
CA VAL A 19 3.98 1.47 12.63
C VAL A 19 4.74 0.20 12.30
N LEU A 20 4.03 -0.90 12.13
CA LEU A 20 4.58 -2.14 11.63
C LEU A 20 4.53 -2.15 10.10
N VAL A 21 5.65 -2.42 9.44
CA VAL A 21 5.73 -2.50 7.98
C VAL A 21 5.74 -3.96 7.55
N LYS A 22 4.88 -4.30 6.59
CA LYS A 22 4.72 -5.65 6.05
C LYS A 22 4.79 -5.63 4.52
N ARG A 23 5.25 -6.73 3.93
CA ARG A 23 5.14 -7.02 2.50
C ARG A 23 3.72 -7.50 2.19
N VAL A 24 3.21 -7.12 1.03
CA VAL A 24 1.98 -7.71 0.48
C VAL A 24 2.38 -8.97 -0.28
N LEU A 25 2.27 -10.15 0.32
CA LEU A 25 2.82 -11.40 -0.24
C LEU A 25 2.23 -11.82 -1.60
N ASP A 26 1.06 -11.28 -1.96
CA ASP A 26 0.42 -11.47 -3.27
C ASP A 26 0.80 -10.40 -4.30
N HIS A 27 1.75 -9.51 -3.97
CA HIS A 27 2.28 -8.53 -4.90
C HIS A 27 3.43 -9.14 -5.72
N PRO A 28 3.49 -8.95 -7.06
CA PRO A 28 4.50 -9.57 -7.93
C PRO A 28 5.96 -9.35 -7.51
N ALA A 29 6.27 -8.22 -6.86
CA ALA A 29 7.60 -7.93 -6.32
C ALA A 29 8.11 -8.94 -5.28
N TRP A 30 7.19 -9.69 -4.65
CA TRP A 30 7.47 -10.65 -3.57
C TRP A 30 7.07 -12.07 -3.92
N MET A 31 6.59 -12.29 -5.14
CA MET A 31 6.18 -13.59 -5.64
C MET A 31 7.27 -14.21 -6.50
N LYS A 32 7.28 -15.54 -6.56
CA LYS A 32 8.15 -16.29 -7.45
C LYS A 32 7.45 -16.51 -8.79
N GLN A 33 8.14 -16.20 -9.88
CA GLN A 33 7.71 -16.57 -11.21
C GLN A 33 8.06 -18.04 -11.47
N VAL A 34 7.08 -18.84 -11.86
CA VAL A 34 7.26 -20.25 -12.20
C VAL A 34 6.69 -20.54 -13.59
N PRO A 35 7.28 -21.47 -14.36
CA PRO A 35 6.74 -21.86 -15.66
C PRO A 35 5.27 -22.29 -15.54
N CYS A 36 4.46 -21.94 -16.53
CA CYS A 36 3.11 -22.47 -16.67
C CYS A 36 2.87 -22.99 -18.09
N ASP A 37 1.81 -23.77 -18.27
CA ASP A 37 1.45 -24.30 -19.59
C ASP A 37 1.20 -23.11 -20.56
N PRO A 38 1.95 -22.99 -21.67
CA PRO A 38 1.79 -21.92 -22.65
C PRO A 38 0.38 -21.82 -23.24
N ARG A 39 -0.41 -22.90 -23.21
CA ARG A 39 -1.81 -22.92 -23.65
C ARG A 39 -2.72 -22.03 -22.80
N ASN A 40 -2.28 -21.65 -21.59
CA ASN A 40 -2.97 -20.71 -20.72
C ASN A 40 -2.70 -19.24 -21.07
N GLY A 41 -2.05 -18.96 -22.21
CA GLY A 41 -1.82 -17.59 -22.69
C GLY A 41 -0.68 -16.85 -21.99
N SER A 42 0.11 -17.54 -21.17
CA SER A 42 1.32 -17.01 -20.53
C SER A 42 2.40 -18.09 -20.47
N THR A 43 3.67 -17.70 -20.52
CA THR A 43 4.80 -18.61 -20.32
C THR A 43 5.14 -18.84 -18.85
N ALA A 44 4.60 -18.00 -17.95
CA ALA A 44 4.82 -18.12 -16.52
C ALA A 44 3.63 -17.62 -15.67
N LYS A 45 3.57 -18.09 -14.44
CA LYS A 45 2.63 -17.62 -13.41
C LYS A 45 3.38 -17.16 -12.16
N TYR A 46 2.77 -16.26 -11.40
CA TYR A 46 3.29 -15.82 -10.11
C TYR A 46 2.65 -16.65 -9.00
N VAL A 47 3.49 -17.19 -8.11
CA VAL A 47 3.05 -17.92 -6.91
C VAL A 47 3.73 -17.33 -5.68
N ARG A 48 3.08 -17.41 -4.52
CA ARG A 48 3.70 -16.96 -3.26
C ARG A 48 5.04 -17.64 -3.06
N ASP A 49 6.06 -16.86 -2.73
CA ASP A 49 7.37 -17.38 -2.38
C ASP A 49 7.42 -17.70 -0.88
N PRO A 50 7.57 -18.98 -0.47
CA PRO A 50 7.60 -19.35 0.94
C PRO A 50 8.84 -18.82 1.68
N GLN A 51 9.87 -18.35 0.96
CA GLN A 51 11.08 -17.78 1.56
C GLN A 51 10.92 -16.29 1.90
N VAL A 52 9.88 -15.62 1.38
CA VAL A 52 9.66 -14.20 1.64
C VAL A 52 8.87 -14.03 2.94
N VAL A 53 9.49 -13.37 3.91
CA VAL A 53 8.86 -13.03 5.19
C VAL A 53 7.94 -11.83 5.01
N GLU A 54 6.72 -11.92 5.57
CA GLU A 54 5.72 -10.84 5.52
C GLU A 54 6.20 -9.61 6.29
N GLU A 55 6.65 -9.79 7.53
CA GLU A 55 7.04 -8.68 8.38
C GLU A 55 8.43 -8.14 8.02
N LEU A 56 8.52 -6.84 7.76
CA LEU A 56 9.79 -6.12 7.57
C LEU A 56 10.31 -5.55 8.89
N GLY A 57 9.39 -5.13 9.76
CA GLY A 57 9.69 -4.61 11.10
C GLY A 57 9.06 -3.26 11.36
N VAL A 58 9.47 -2.64 12.47
CA VAL A 58 8.88 -1.40 12.99
C VAL A 58 9.55 -0.17 12.37
N SER A 59 8.74 0.80 11.98
CA SER A 59 9.18 2.11 11.49
C SER A 59 8.46 3.25 12.20
N CYS A 60 8.89 4.49 11.93
CA CYS A 60 8.34 5.70 12.52
C CYS A 60 7.84 6.65 11.43
N VAL A 61 6.67 7.25 11.61
CA VAL A 61 6.13 8.26 10.71
C VAL A 61 6.99 9.52 10.77
N MET A 62 7.58 9.90 9.64
CA MET A 62 8.42 11.09 9.53
C MET A 62 7.68 12.33 9.04
N ASP A 63 6.61 12.14 8.26
CA ASP A 63 5.84 13.21 7.64
C ASP A 63 4.41 12.73 7.44
N ARG A 64 3.45 13.64 7.58
CA ARG A 64 2.03 13.40 7.31
C ARG A 64 1.52 14.50 6.40
N ARG A 65 0.94 14.10 5.28
CA ARG A 65 0.50 15.00 4.22
C ARG A 65 -0.95 14.74 3.86
N ALA A 66 -1.78 15.78 3.99
CA ALA A 66 -3.08 15.81 3.34
C ALA A 66 -2.89 16.07 1.83
N VAL A 67 -3.45 15.19 1.01
CA VAL A 67 -3.50 15.35 -0.44
C VAL A 67 -4.93 15.73 -0.81
N PRO A 68 -5.16 16.94 -1.36
CA PRO A 68 -6.50 17.39 -1.68
C PRO A 68 -7.09 16.59 -2.84
N ALA A 69 -8.42 16.55 -2.88
CA ALA A 69 -9.16 16.05 -4.03
C ALA A 69 -8.88 16.95 -5.26
N ILE A 70 -8.88 16.33 -6.43
CA ILE A 70 -8.84 17.02 -7.72
C ILE A 70 -10.17 16.72 -8.40
N ALA A 71 -10.95 17.76 -8.69
CA ALA A 71 -12.19 17.61 -9.43
C ALA A 71 -11.89 17.13 -10.87
N ALA A 72 -12.73 16.25 -11.40
CA ALA A 72 -12.68 15.91 -12.81
C ALA A 72 -12.94 17.16 -13.66
N ALA A 73 -12.15 17.37 -14.70
CA ALA A 73 -12.25 18.52 -15.58
C ALA A 73 -12.23 18.07 -17.04
N GLY A 74 -13.36 18.21 -17.74
CA GLY A 74 -13.52 17.66 -19.08
C GLY A 74 -13.32 16.14 -19.08
N ASN A 75 -12.37 15.67 -19.90
CA ASN A 75 -12.01 14.25 -20.00
C ASN A 75 -10.91 13.81 -19.01
N TRP A 76 -10.41 14.71 -18.16
CA TRP A 76 -9.41 14.36 -17.16
C TRP A 76 -10.08 13.75 -15.93
N PRO A 77 -9.72 12.50 -15.55
CA PRO A 77 -10.27 11.89 -14.35
C PRO A 77 -9.88 12.69 -13.11
N GLY A 78 -10.83 12.84 -12.19
CA GLY A 78 -10.58 13.40 -10.88
C GLY A 78 -9.83 12.42 -9.98
N ARG A 79 -9.53 12.87 -8.77
CA ARG A 79 -8.92 12.07 -7.70
C ARG A 79 -9.51 12.47 -6.37
N GLU A 80 -9.86 11.50 -5.53
CA GLU A 80 -10.36 11.77 -4.18
C GLU A 80 -9.25 12.27 -3.25
N ALA A 81 -9.65 12.95 -2.18
CA ALA A 81 -8.73 13.36 -1.13
C ALA A 81 -8.23 12.14 -0.37
N HIS A 82 -6.97 12.15 0.03
CA HIS A 82 -6.37 11.07 0.83
C HIS A 82 -5.25 11.63 1.70
N THR A 83 -4.89 10.90 2.74
CA THR A 83 -3.82 11.28 3.67
C THR A 83 -2.67 10.30 3.52
N LEU A 84 -1.47 10.82 3.31
CA LEU A 84 -0.27 10.02 3.17
C LEU A 84 0.66 10.21 4.38
N VAL A 85 1.27 9.12 4.83
CA VAL A 85 2.39 9.17 5.78
C VAL A 85 3.67 8.71 5.11
N ARG A 86 4.80 9.35 5.42
CA ARG A 86 6.12 8.97 4.92
C ARG A 86 6.93 8.26 6.01
N LEU A 87 7.59 7.16 5.65
CA LEU A 87 8.54 6.47 6.52
C LEU A 87 10.00 6.80 6.14
N PRO A 88 11.01 6.46 6.97
CA PRO A 88 12.42 6.73 6.70
C PRO A 88 12.98 6.03 5.45
N ASN A 89 12.30 4.98 4.97
CA ASN A 89 12.62 4.33 3.69
C ASN A 89 12.29 5.19 2.46
N GLY A 90 11.73 6.39 2.65
CA GLY A 90 11.40 7.35 1.59
C GLY A 90 10.03 7.12 0.95
N PHE A 91 9.36 6.00 1.23
CA PHE A 91 8.06 5.69 0.67
C PHE A 91 6.92 6.36 1.43
N ARG A 92 5.83 6.64 0.71
CA ARG A 92 4.57 7.11 1.25
C ARG A 92 3.56 5.98 1.32
N TYR A 93 2.68 6.03 2.31
CA TYR A 93 1.62 5.06 2.54
C TYR A 93 0.31 5.78 2.74
N ASP A 94 -0.75 5.28 2.14
CA ASP A 94 -2.09 5.82 2.27
C ASP A 94 -2.71 5.40 3.60
N CYS A 95 -3.13 6.37 4.41
CA CYS A 95 -3.81 6.11 5.69
C CYS A 95 -5.15 5.36 5.49
N ALA A 96 -5.84 5.56 4.38
CA ALA A 96 -7.12 4.90 4.14
C ALA A 96 -6.97 3.37 3.94
N THR A 97 -5.86 2.94 3.34
CA THR A 97 -5.66 1.52 2.95
C THR A 97 -4.48 0.86 3.65
N GLY A 98 -3.58 1.64 4.24
CA GLY A 98 -2.27 1.21 4.72
C GLY A 98 -1.27 0.87 3.62
N LEU A 99 -1.65 0.90 2.34
CA LEU A 99 -0.79 0.46 1.25
C LEU A 99 0.23 1.52 0.86
N GLN A 100 1.40 1.06 0.41
CA GLN A 100 2.40 1.91 -0.21
C GLN A 100 1.81 2.61 -1.44
N ASP A 101 1.88 3.94 -1.46
CA ASP A 101 1.39 4.78 -2.54
C ASP A 101 2.10 4.43 -3.86
N GLY A 102 1.31 4.27 -4.92
CA GLY A 102 1.75 3.93 -6.28
C GLY A 102 2.11 2.47 -6.53
N SER A 103 2.67 1.72 -5.56
CA SER A 103 3.06 0.31 -5.78
C SER A 103 2.12 -0.70 -5.12
N GLY A 104 1.63 -0.43 -3.92
CA GLY A 104 0.94 -1.43 -3.09
C GLY A 104 1.80 -2.65 -2.71
N SER A 105 3.13 -2.58 -2.88
CA SER A 105 4.01 -3.72 -2.60
C SER A 105 4.23 -3.94 -1.10
N THR A 106 4.14 -2.90 -0.30
CA THR A 106 4.20 -2.98 1.15
C THR A 106 2.98 -2.30 1.78
N ARG A 107 2.71 -2.63 3.03
CA ARG A 107 1.63 -2.05 3.83
C ARG A 107 2.11 -1.70 5.23
N ILE A 108 1.48 -0.71 5.84
CA ILE A 108 1.66 -0.36 7.24
C ILE A 108 0.44 -0.76 8.06
N GLU A 109 0.69 -1.15 9.30
CA GLU A 109 -0.34 -1.43 10.31
C GLU A 109 0.02 -0.69 11.60
N ARG A 110 -0.99 -0.30 12.38
CA ARG A 110 -0.78 0.31 13.69
C ARG A 110 -0.21 -0.76 14.62
N MET A 111 0.74 -0.37 15.48
CA MET A 111 1.16 -1.26 16.57
C MET A 111 0.16 -1.12 17.72
N HIS A 112 -0.44 -2.24 18.12
CA HIS A 112 -1.27 -2.33 19.33
C HIS A 112 -0.39 -2.39 20.59
#